data_AF-A0A1A8WQC9-F1
#
_entry.id   AF-A0A1A8WQC9-F1
#
_cell.length_a   1.000
_cell.length_b   1.000
_cell.length_c   1.000
_cell.angle_alpha   90.00
_cell.angle_beta   90.00
_cell.angle_gamma   90.00
#
_symmetry.space_group_name_H-M   'P 1'
#
loop_
_entity.id
_entity.type
_entity.pdbx_description
1 polymer ?
#
loop_
_entity_poly.entity_id
_entity_poly.type
_entity_poly.pdbx_seq_one_letter_code
_entity_poly.pdbx_strand_id
1 'polypeptide(L)'
;LFSEYTKSSDIRLVKVEYPEEYLHLFEKSLELYLNGKWSESKKLLDHLKNKFNFEDNVVYQLFDFLSSNNFTTPYDWPGYRMFLHKS
;
A
#
# COMPACT_ATOMS: atom_id res chain seq x y z
N LEU A 1 -2.61 -26.79 4.55
CA LEU A 1 -3.37 -25.69 3.92
C LEU A 1 -2.55 -24.93 2.87
N PHE A 2 -1.43 -24.27 3.21
CA PHE A 2 -0.69 -23.43 2.23
C PHE A 2 -0.10 -24.19 1.01
N SER A 3 0.22 -25.47 1.18
CA SER A 3 0.77 -26.31 0.10
C SER A 3 -0.28 -26.78 -0.93
N GLU A 4 -1.57 -26.77 -0.59
CA GLU A 4 -2.64 -27.08 -1.52
C GLU A 4 -3.03 -25.82 -2.33
N TYR A 5 -2.96 -24.66 -1.69
CA TYR A 5 -3.19 -23.35 -2.32
C TYR A 5 -2.23 -23.06 -3.48
N THR A 6 -0.99 -23.52 -3.38
CA THR A 6 0.05 -23.30 -4.41
C THR A 6 -0.05 -24.26 -5.60
N LYS A 7 -0.80 -25.36 -5.47
CA LYS A 7 -0.92 -26.42 -6.49
C LYS A 7 -2.17 -26.31 -7.37
N SER A 8 -3.20 -25.58 -6.94
CA SER A 8 -4.41 -25.39 -7.74
C SER A 8 -4.18 -24.39 -8.87
N SER A 9 -4.43 -24.81 -10.12
CA SER A 9 -4.42 -23.96 -11.31
C SER A 9 -5.40 -22.80 -11.19
N ASP A 10 -6.52 -23.01 -10.50
CA ASP A 10 -7.60 -22.03 -10.38
C ASP A 10 -7.18 -20.86 -9.50
N ILE A 11 -6.33 -21.10 -8.50
CA ILE A 11 -5.83 -20.05 -7.60
C ILE A 11 -4.83 -19.14 -8.31
N ARG A 12 -4.05 -19.67 -9.27
CA ARG A 12 -3.17 -18.85 -10.11
C ARG A 12 -3.97 -17.86 -10.97
N LEU A 13 -5.16 -18.25 -11.42
CA LEU A 13 -6.04 -17.38 -12.22
C LEU A 13 -6.67 -16.25 -11.40
N VAL A 14 -6.77 -16.40 -10.07
CA VAL A 14 -7.34 -15.39 -9.16
C VAL A 14 -6.26 -14.47 -8.58
N LYS A 15 -4.97 -14.84 -8.71
CA LYS A 15 -3.88 -14.07 -8.11
C LYS A 15 -3.55 -12.87 -8.99
N VAL A 16 -3.81 -11.67 -8.47
CA VAL A 16 -3.34 -10.44 -9.12
C VAL A 16 -1.82 -10.39 -9.00
N GLU A 17 -1.13 -10.50 -10.14
CA GLU A 17 0.32 -10.42 -10.21
C GLU A 17 0.76 -8.95 -10.33
N TYR A 18 1.13 -8.36 -9.19
CA TYR A 18 1.79 -7.07 -9.18
C TYR A 18 3.29 -7.23 -9.45
N PRO A 19 3.91 -6.34 -10.25
CA PRO A 19 5.36 -6.28 -10.38
C PRO A 19 6.03 -6.10 -9.02
N GLU A 20 7.15 -6.77 -8.80
CA GLU A 20 7.91 -6.66 -7.55
C GLU A 20 8.29 -5.20 -7.23
N GLU A 21 8.70 -4.44 -8.25
CA GLU A 21 9.00 -3.02 -8.11
C GLU A 21 7.79 -2.22 -7.62
N TYR A 22 6.59 -2.52 -8.13
CA TYR A 22 5.36 -1.85 -7.71
C TYR A 22 5.08 -2.11 -6.23
N LEU A 23 5.20 -3.38 -5.79
CA LEU A 23 4.98 -3.75 -4.40
C LEU A 23 6.00 -3.08 -3.47
N HIS A 24 7.28 -3.06 -3.84
CA HIS A 24 8.33 -2.44 -3.05
C HIS A 24 8.14 -0.92 -2.91
N LEU A 25 7.79 -0.24 -4.01
CA LEU A 25 7.50 1.19 -3.99
C LEU A 25 6.24 1.50 -3.17
N PHE A 26 5.21 0.65 -3.25
CA PHE A 26 4.00 0.82 -2.46
C PHE A 26 4.28 0.64 -0.97
N GLU A 27 5.01 -0.41 -0.58
CA GLU A 27 5.46 -0.67 0.80
C GLU A 27 6.20 0.54 1.36
N LYS A 28 7.15 1.10 0.60
CA LYS A 28 7.87 2.31 0.99
C LYS A 28 6.94 3.53 1.17
N SER A 29 5.93 3.68 0.32
CA SER A 29 4.94 4.76 0.47
C SER A 29 4.09 4.57 1.73
N LEU A 30 3.77 3.33 2.07
CA LEU A 30 3.02 2.97 3.27
C LEU A 30 3.85 3.29 4.51
N GLU A 31 5.12 2.88 4.56
CA GLU A 31 6.03 3.22 5.67
C GLU A 31 6.13 4.73 5.90
N LEU A 32 6.22 5.53 4.83
CA LEU A 32 6.22 6.99 4.95
C LEU A 32 4.92 7.51 5.56
N TYR A 33 3.77 7.00 5.12
CA TYR A 33 2.48 7.32 5.70
C TYR A 33 2.42 6.98 7.21
N LEU A 34 2.81 5.75 7.58
CA LEU A 34 2.79 5.28 8.97
C LEU A 34 3.67 6.14 9.89
N ASN A 35 4.80 6.61 9.36
CA ASN A 35 5.75 7.50 10.04
C ASN A 35 5.36 9.00 9.99
N GLY A 36 4.20 9.35 9.45
CA GLY A 36 3.74 10.75 9.38
C GLY A 36 4.45 11.60 8.33
N LYS A 37 5.10 10.98 7.34
CA LYS A 37 5.74 11.65 6.18
C LYS A 37 4.81 11.63 4.96
N TRP A 38 3.63 12.24 5.09
CA TRP A 38 2.53 12.10 4.13
C TRP A 38 2.82 12.76 2.78
N SER A 39 3.58 13.85 2.76
CA SER A 39 4.01 14.53 1.52
C SER A 39 4.96 13.66 0.71
N GLU A 40 5.91 12.99 1.37
CA GLU A 40 6.82 12.04 0.72
C GLU A 40 6.09 10.77 0.26
N SER A 41 5.14 10.29 1.06
CA SER A 41 4.26 9.17 0.68
C SER A 41 3.51 9.51 -0.62
N LYS A 42 2.90 10.70 -0.70
CA LYS A 42 2.22 11.20 -1.91
C LYS A 42 3.10 11.12 -3.15
N LYS A 43 4.37 11.58 -3.07
CA LYS A 43 5.29 11.56 -4.22
C LYS A 43 5.50 10.16 -4.79
N LEU A 44 5.61 9.15 -3.92
CA LEU A 44 5.73 7.75 -4.35
C LEU A 44 4.42 7.22 -4.93
N LEU A 45 3.28 7.56 -4.34
CA LEU A 45 1.96 7.17 -4.85
C LEU A 45 1.68 7.79 -6.23
N ASP A 46 2.01 9.06 -6.43
CA ASP A 46 1.91 9.73 -7.74
C ASP A 46 2.83 9.06 -8.78
N HIS A 47 4.06 8.70 -8.39
CA HIS A 47 4.95 7.95 -9.27
C HIS A 47 4.36 6.58 -9.66
N LEU A 48 3.83 5.84 -8.70
CA LEU A 48 3.19 4.54 -8.92
C LEU A 48 1.99 4.65 -9.87
N LYS A 49 1.11 5.64 -9.66
CA LYS A 49 -0.06 5.92 -10.52
C LYS A 49 0.32 6.21 -11.97
N ASN A 50 1.41 6.95 -12.17
CA ASN A 50 1.84 7.35 -13.51
C ASN A 50 2.64 6.25 -14.22
N LYS A 51 3.37 5.42 -13.46
CA LYS A 51 4.25 4.38 -14.02
C LYS A 51 3.51 3.07 -14.31
N PHE A 52 2.50 2.72 -13.50
CA PHE A 52 1.81 1.45 -13.59
C PHE A 52 0.31 1.65 -13.81
N ASN A 53 -0.25 0.95 -14.80
CA ASN A 53 -1.67 0.99 -15.11
C ASN A 53 -2.34 -0.34 -14.72
N PHE A 54 -2.83 -0.41 -13.48
CA PHE A 54 -3.58 -1.56 -12.96
C PHE A 54 -5.05 -1.20 -12.75
N GLU A 55 -5.92 -2.16 -13.04
CA GLU A 55 -7.37 -2.02 -12.91
C GLU A 55 -7.82 -2.07 -11.43
N ASP A 56 -7.17 -2.92 -10.62
CA ASP A 56 -7.32 -2.99 -9.17
C ASP A 56 -6.07 -2.38 -8.52
N ASN A 57 -6.18 -1.11 -8.11
CA ASN A 57 -5.00 -0.33 -7.75
C ASN A 57 -5.06 0.12 -6.29
N VAL A 58 -4.43 -0.68 -5.42
CA VAL A 58 -4.28 -0.41 -3.98
C VAL A 58 -3.67 0.97 -3.68
N VAL A 59 -2.93 1.56 -4.63
CA VAL A 59 -2.39 2.93 -4.51
C VAL A 59 -3.50 3.96 -4.36
N TYR A 60 -4.65 3.79 -5.03
CA TYR A 60 -5.77 4.73 -4.91
C TYR A 60 -6.34 4.76 -3.50
N GLN A 61 -6.40 3.61 -2.82
CA GLN A 61 -6.96 3.56 -1.46
C GLN A 61 -6.15 4.44 -0.49
N LEU A 62 -4.82 4.31 -0.50
CA LEU A 62 -3.97 5.16 0.34
C LEU A 62 -3.94 6.60 -0.17
N PHE A 63 -3.90 6.81 -1.50
CA PHE A 63 -3.88 8.14 -2.08
C PHE A 63 -5.13 8.95 -1.73
N ASP A 64 -6.32 8.36 -1.86
CA ASP A 64 -7.59 9.01 -1.60
C ASP A 64 -7.73 9.36 -0.12
N PHE A 65 -7.31 8.44 0.77
CA PHE A 65 -7.23 8.70 2.20
C PHE A 65 -6.32 9.90 2.51
N LEU A 66 -5.11 9.95 1.95
CA LEU A 66 -4.22 11.09 2.13
C LEU A 66 -4.81 12.37 1.52
N SER A 67 -5.47 12.29 0.38
CA SER A 67 -6.09 13.44 -0.28
C SER A 67 -7.20 14.06 0.56
N SER A 68 -7.98 13.23 1.26
CA SER A 68 -9.04 13.67 2.19
C SER A 68 -8.51 14.52 3.35
N ASN A 69 -7.20 14.45 3.60
CA ASN A 69 -6.47 15.21 4.60
C ASN A 69 -5.46 16.19 3.99
N ASN A 70 -5.64 16.59 2.72
CA ASN A 70 -4.73 17.49 2.00
C ASN A 70 -3.27 17.04 1.97
N PHE A 71 -3.02 15.72 2.02
CA PHE A 71 -1.69 15.11 2.07
C PHE A 71 -0.81 15.62 3.21
N THR A 72 -1.44 16.14 4.26
CA THR A 72 -0.76 16.72 5.42
C THR A 72 -1.08 15.85 6.61
N THR A 73 -0.03 15.40 7.30
CA THR A 73 -0.16 14.65 8.54
C THR A 73 -0.89 15.53 9.57
N PRO A 74 -2.02 15.07 10.13
CA PRO A 74 -2.72 15.80 11.18
C PRO A 74 -1.80 16.11 12.36
N TYR A 75 -1.99 17.27 13.00
CA TYR A 75 -1.15 17.67 14.14
C TYR A 75 -1.24 16.67 15.31
N ASP A 76 -2.42 16.09 15.49
CA ASP A 76 -2.74 15.09 16.49
C ASP A 76 -2.49 13.65 16.02
N TRP A 77 -1.80 13.46 14.87
CA TRP A 77 -1.51 12.14 14.34
C TRP A 77 -0.75 11.31 15.37
N PRO A 78 -1.37 10.26 15.95
CA PRO A 78 -0.80 9.54 17.08
C PRO A 78 0.34 8.59 16.67
N GLY A 79 0.75 8.64 15.40
CA GLY A 79 1.55 7.63 14.73
C GLY A 79 0.73 6.37 14.44
N TYR A 80 1.18 5.57 13.48
CA TYR A 80 0.66 4.22 13.34
C TYR A 80 1.12 3.36 14.53
N ARG A 81 0.17 2.78 15.27
CA ARG A 81 0.46 1.83 16.34
C ARG A 81 0.13 0.43 15.86
N MET A 82 1.17 -0.36 15.59
CA MET A 82 0.99 -1.79 15.36
C MET A 82 0.46 -2.41 16.65
N PHE A 83 -0.74 -2.98 16.62
CA PHE A 83 -1.24 -3.79 17.72
C PHE A 83 -0.35 -5.03 17.82
N LEU A 84 0.66 -4.97 18.69
CA LEU A 84 1.42 -6.16 19.08
C LEU A 84 0.44 -7.04 19.87
N HIS A 85 0.10 -8.21 19.32
CA HIS A 85 -0.57 -9.25 20.08
C HIS A 85 0.22 -9.49 21.38
N LYS A 86 -0.45 -9.36 22.54
CA LYS A 86 0.14 -9.74 23.82
C LYS A 86 0.55 -11.22 23.74
N SER A 87 1.85 -11.46 23.96
CA SER A 87 2.43 -12.77 24.25
C SER A 87 1.77 -13.41 25.46
#